data_AF-A0A929BBM2-F1
#
_entry.id   AF-A0A929BBM2-F1
#
_cell.length_a   1.000
_cell.length_b   1.000
_cell.length_c   1.000
_cell.angle_alpha   90.00
_cell.angle_beta   90.00
_cell.angle_gamma   90.00
#
_symmetry.space_group_name_H-M   'P 1'
#
loop_
_entity.id
_entity.type
_entity.pdbx_description
1 polymer ?
#
loop_
_entity_poly.entity_id
_entity_poly.type
_entity_poly.pdbx_seq_one_letter_code
_entity_poly.pdbx_strand_id
1 'polypeptide(L)' 'MLRKRRSLWWLVGPVVLFVVALPLYNRIEPVVLGLPFFMFWMLMGTLLTPVCVWLAARGDPVWRADHERRDGSESR' A
#
# COMPACT_ATOMS: atom_id res chain seq x y z
N MET A 1 -8.95 3.78 19.24
CA MET A 1 -9.51 4.15 17.92
C MET A 1 -8.80 3.48 16.71
N LEU A 2 -7.56 3.00 16.81
CA LEU A 2 -6.84 2.32 15.69
C LEU A 2 -7.26 0.85 15.44
N ARG A 3 -7.88 0.18 16.42
CA ARG A 3 -8.12 -1.28 16.40
C ARG A 3 -9.16 -1.77 15.37
N LYS A 4 -9.95 -0.87 14.78
CA LYS A 4 -10.99 -1.21 13.78
C LYS A 4 -10.54 -0.98 12.33
N ARG A 5 -9.40 -0.32 12.11
CA ARG A 5 -8.86 -0.04 10.76
C ARG A 5 -7.88 -1.12 10.33
N ARG A 6 -8.36 -2.35 10.20
CA ARG A 6 -7.53 -3.46 9.67
C ARG A 6 -7.01 -3.15 8.26
N SER A 7 -7.70 -2.27 7.51
CA SER A 7 -7.26 -1.77 6.21
C SER A 7 -5.90 -1.06 6.24
N LEU A 8 -5.52 -0.42 7.35
CA LEU A 8 -4.22 0.24 7.49
C LEU A 8 -3.03 -0.73 7.42
N TRP A 9 -3.25 -2.03 7.66
CA TRP A 9 -2.19 -3.02 7.50
C TRP A 9 -1.71 -3.15 6.04
N TRP A 10 -2.54 -2.81 5.05
CA TRP A 10 -2.11 -2.80 3.65
C TRP A 10 -1.04 -1.74 3.36
N LEU A 11 -0.97 -0.68 4.16
CA LEU A 11 0.07 0.35 4.07
C LEU A 11 1.43 -0.11 4.62
N VAL A 12 1.49 -1.26 5.29
CA VAL A 12 2.74 -1.84 5.76
C VAL A 12 3.50 -2.51 4.61
N GLY A 13 2.82 -2.91 3.53
CA GLY A 13 3.41 -3.57 2.36
C GLY A 13 4.59 -2.82 1.74
N PRO A 14 4.47 -1.51 1.40
CA PRO A 14 5.58 -0.72 0.87
C PRO A 14 6.76 -0.62 1.83
N VAL A 15 6.51 -0.49 3.14
CA VAL A 15 7.56 -0.42 4.16
C VAL A 15 8.34 -1.73 4.23
N VAL A 16 7.63 -2.86 4.25
CA VAL A 16 8.25 -4.20 4.24
C VAL A 16 9.07 -4.40 2.97
N LEU A 17 8.55 -3.97 1.81
CA LEU A 17 9.29 -4.00 0.56
C LEU A 17 10.61 -3.23 0.66
N PHE A 18 10.63 -2.01 1.20
CA PHE A 18 11.89 -1.27 1.33
C PHE A 18 12.85 -1.89 2.35
N VAL A 19 12.34 -2.46 3.45
CA VAL A 19 13.18 -3.12 4.46
C VAL A 19 13.81 -4.41 3.92
N VAL A 20 13.06 -5.21 3.14
CA VAL A 20 13.59 -6.42 2.51
C VAL A 20 14.70 -6.10 1.51
N ALA A 21 14.69 -4.91 0.90
CA ALA A 21 15.77 -4.48 0.01
C ALA A 21 17.13 -4.32 0.73
N LEU A 22 17.14 -3.98 2.02
CA LEU A 22 18.35 -3.66 2.78
C LEU A 22 19.38 -4.80 2.83
N PRO A 23 19.03 -6.06 3.20
CA PRO A 23 19.98 -7.17 3.18
C PRO A 23 20.41 -7.59 1.76
N LEU A 24 19.59 -7.30 0.74
CA LEU A 24 19.91 -7.62 -0.66
C LEU A 24 20.79 -6.56 -1.34
N TYR A 25 20.86 -5.34 -0.78
CA TYR A 25 21.66 -4.25 -1.33
C TYR A 25 23.16 -4.57 -1.40
N ASN A 26 23.70 -5.37 -0.47
CA ASN A 26 25.12 -5.71 -0.43
C ASN A 26 25.54 -6.79 -1.44
N ARG A 27 24.71 -7.07 -2.46
CA ARG A 27 25.01 -7.93 -3.60
C ARG A 27 25.00 -7.01 -4.83
N ILE A 28 26.16 -6.76 -5.43
CA ILE A 28 26.33 -5.75 -6.49
C ILE A 28 25.88 -6.27 -7.89
N GLU A 29 25.55 -7.55 -8.03
CA GLU A 29 25.24 -8.18 -9.34
C GLU A 29 23.87 -8.88 -9.52
N PRO A 30 22.82 -8.73 -8.69
CA PRO A 30 21.56 -9.40 -9.00
C PRO A 30 20.89 -8.75 -10.21
N VAL A 31 20.73 -9.52 -11.28
CA VAL A 31 19.87 -9.20 -12.43
C VAL A 31 18.57 -9.96 -12.26
N VAL A 32 17.44 -9.25 -12.24
CA VAL A 32 16.10 -9.83 -12.08
C VAL A 32 15.30 -9.54 -13.35
N LEU A 33 14.87 -10.59 -14.05
CA LEU A 33 14.14 -10.48 -15.33
C LEU A 33 14.88 -9.63 -16.39
N GLY A 34 16.22 -9.66 -16.37
CA GLY A 34 17.06 -8.84 -17.27
C GLY A 34 17.24 -7.38 -16.83
N LEU A 35 16.66 -6.98 -15.70
CA LEU A 35 16.80 -5.64 -15.13
C LEU A 35 17.82 -5.63 -13.97
N PRO A 36 18.59 -4.54 -13.80
CA PRO A 36 19.36 -4.33 -12.58
C PRO A 36 18.44 -4.40 -11.36
N PHE A 37 18.85 -5.09 -10.29
CA PHE A 37 18.04 -5.29 -9.09
C PHE A 37 17.39 -4.02 -8.56
N PHE A 38 18.16 -2.92 -8.48
CA PHE A 38 17.65 -1.63 -8.03
C PHE A 38 16.48 -1.11 -8.89
N MET A 39 16.60 -1.25 -10.21
CA MET A 39 15.58 -0.83 -11.16
C MET A 39 14.31 -1.69 -11.05
N PHE A 40 14.46 -3.01 -10.95
CA PHE A 40 13.35 -3.92 -10.67
C PHE A 40 12.64 -3.56 -9.35
N TRP A 41 13.42 -3.27 -8.30
CA TRP A 41 12.89 -2.93 -6.98
C TRP A 41 12.12 -1.61 -6.98
N MET A 42 12.65 -0.58 -7.65
CA MET A 42 11.95 0.69 -7.82
C MET A 42 10.63 0.53 -8.60
N LEU A 43 10.64 -0.28 -9.66
CA LEU A 43 9.44 -0.55 -10.44
C LEU A 43 8.38 -1.27 -9.58
N MET A 44 8.81 -2.27 -8.80
CA MET A 44 7.94 -2.95 -7.84
C MET A 44 7.36 -1.97 -6.81
N GLY A 45 8.16 -1.13 -6.17
CA GLY A 45 7.67 -0.12 -5.22
C GLY A 45 6.67 0.85 -5.84
N THR A 46 6.91 1.27 -7.09
CA THR A 46 6.02 2.15 -7.85
C THR A 46 4.66 1.51 -8.12
N LEU A 47 4.62 0.21 -8.44
CA LEU A 47 3.37 -0.52 -8.67
C LEU A 47 2.68 -0.93 -7.37
N LEU A 48 3.45 -1.31 -6.34
CA LEU A 48 2.92 -1.79 -5.07
C LEU A 48 2.21 -0.67 -4.30
N THR A 49 2.71 0.57 -4.39
CA THR A 49 2.16 1.73 -3.68
C THR A 49 0.68 2.00 -4.01
N PRO A 50 0.29 2.22 -5.29
CA PRO A 50 -1.12 2.42 -5.64
C PRO A 50 -1.97 1.17 -5.36
N VAL A 51 -1.43 -0.04 -5.51
CA VAL A 51 -2.15 -1.29 -5.20
C VAL A 51 -2.48 -1.39 -3.70
N CYS A 52 -1.51 -1.10 -2.83
CA CYS A 52 -1.69 -1.08 -1.38
C CYS A 52 -2.71 -0.01 -0.97
N VAL A 53 -2.64 1.18 -1.57
CA VAL A 53 -3.62 2.26 -1.32
C VAL A 53 -5.02 1.84 -1.79
N TRP A 54 -5.13 1.21 -2.95
CA TRP A 54 -6.40 0.72 -3.48
C TRP A 54 -7.02 -0.37 -2.60
N LEU A 55 -6.21 -1.33 -2.13
CA LEU A 55 -6.66 -2.38 -1.21
C LEU A 55 -7.06 -1.81 0.16
N ALA A 56 -6.31 -0.83 0.66
CA ALA A 56 -6.66 -0.12 1.89
C ALA A 56 -7.99 0.62 1.74
N ALA A 57 -8.20 1.33 0.62
CA ALA A 57 -9.44 2.06 0.34
C ALA A 57 -10.63 1.10 0.18
N ARG A 58 -10.46 -0.02 -0.53
CA ARG A 58 -11.52 -1.02 -0.71
C ARG A 58 -11.94 -1.70 0.60
N GLY A 59 -11.00 -1.85 1.53
CA GLY A 59 -11.24 -2.44 2.84
C GLY A 59 -11.70 -1.44 3.90
N ASP A 60 -11.78 -0.12 3.59
CA ASP A 60 -12.12 0.89 4.59
C ASP A 60 -13.64 1.13 4.65
N PRO A 61 -14.33 0.69 5.72
CA PRO A 61 -15.78 0.92 5.89
C PRO A 61 -16.13 2.41 6.11
N VAL A 62 -15.13 3.29 6.27
CA VAL A 62 -15.34 4.74 6.44
C VAL A 62 -16.07 5.38 5.26
N TRP A 63 -15.90 4.86 4.03
CA TRP A 63 -16.63 5.36 2.86
C TRP A 63 -18.15 5.11 2.92
N ARG A 64 -18.59 4.04 3.61
CA ARG A 64 -20.04 3.76 3.77
C ARG A 64 -20.68 4.64 4.83
N ALA A 65 -19.96 4.92 5.92
CA ALA A 65 -20.51 5.69 7.04
C ALA A 65 -20.61 7.20 6.76
N ASP A 66 -19.77 7.74 5.86
CA ASP A 66 -19.81 9.17 5.50
C ASP A 66 -20.95 9.50 4.52
N HIS A 67 -21.27 8.56 3.61
CA HIS A 67 -22.43 8.69 2.72
C HIS A 67 -23.76 8.69 3.49
N GLU A 68 -23.93 7.78 4.47
CA GLU A 68 -25.13 7.73 5.31
C GLU A 68 -25.33 9.01 6.14
N ARG A 69 -24.24 9.69 6.55
CA ARG A 69 -24.31 10.95 7.30
C ARG A 69 -24.68 12.14 6.41
N ARG A 70 -24.19 12.17 5.17
CA ARG A 70 -24.51 13.22 4.19
C ARG A 70 -25.99 13.16 3.77
N ASP A 71 -26.50 11.98 3.43
CA ASP A 71 -27.91 11.80 3.05
C ASP A 71 -28.88 12.22 4.18
N GLY A 72 -28.53 11.90 5.44
CA GLY A 72 -29.33 12.29 6.60
C GLY A 72 -29.34 13.80 6.91
N SER A 73 -28.35 14.55 6.43
CA SER A 73 -28.26 16.01 6.61
C SER A 73 -28.96 16.82 5.52
N GLU A 74 -29.08 16.26 4.30
CA GLU A 74 -29.76 16.90 3.17
C GLU A 74 -31.30 16.73 3.25
N SER A 75 -31.76 15.79 4.08
CA SER A 75 -33.17 15.46 4.28
C SER A 75 -33.86 16.24 5.42
N ARG A 76 -33.17 17.15 6.12
CA ARG A 76 -33.63 17.79 7.36
C ARG A 76 -33.60 19.32 7.26
#